data_AF-A0A0P6VPY0-F1
#
_entry.id   AF-A0A0P6VPY0-F1
#
_cell.length_a   1.000
_cell.length_b   1.000
_cell.length_c   1.000
_cell.angle_alpha   90.00
_cell.angle_beta   90.00
_cell.angle_gamma   90.00
#
_symmetry.space_group_name_H-M   'P 1'
#
loop_
_entity.id
_entity.type
_entity.pdbx_description
1 polymer ?
#
loop_
_entity_poly.entity_id
_entity_poly.type
_entity_poly.pdbx_seq_one_letter_code
_entity_poly.pdbx_strand_id
1 'polypeptide(L)'
;MSLALTPPRRPLRRAVAAVLVALAAISAIAGPARAAEANDPDLTLLYRLALSAEMCGFTVSPKQAEGIGKDMDRHIRRLNLSDDDADALYKKIEADMAAEDWDKLCAKSGAWAKTYAEQIRKFGK
;
A
#
# COMPACT_ATOMS: atom_id res chain seq x y z
N MET A 1 -21.85 -47.31 -34.74
CA MET A 1 -23.15 -47.11 -35.40
C MET A 1 -23.98 -46.20 -34.54
N SER A 2 -24.37 -45.05 -35.09
CA SER A 2 -25.10 -43.98 -34.44
C SER A 2 -26.57 -44.34 -34.20
N LEU A 3 -27.13 -43.92 -33.06
CA LEU A 3 -28.51 -43.43 -33.00
C LEU A 3 -28.52 -42.14 -32.18
N ALA A 4 -29.07 -41.11 -32.80
CA ALA A 4 -29.19 -39.75 -32.32
C ALA A 4 -30.67 -39.42 -32.05
N LEU A 5 -30.92 -38.17 -31.59
CA LEU A 5 -32.21 -37.45 -31.46
C LEU A 5 -33.05 -37.78 -30.20
N THR A 6 -33.69 -36.87 -29.45
CA THR A 6 -33.86 -35.39 -29.40
C THR A 6 -34.74 -35.12 -28.17
N PRO A 7 -34.49 -34.12 -27.30
CA PRO A 7 -35.50 -33.68 -26.31
C PRO A 7 -36.46 -32.63 -26.91
N PRO A 8 -37.75 -32.62 -26.49
CA PRO A 8 -38.79 -31.79 -27.10
C PRO A 8 -38.64 -30.31 -26.76
N ARG A 9 -38.91 -29.46 -27.76
CA ARG A 9 -39.05 -28.00 -27.63
C ARG A 9 -40.52 -27.61 -27.46
N ARG A 10 -40.73 -26.49 -26.75
CA ARG A 10 -41.78 -25.44 -26.92
C ARG A 10 -42.83 -25.33 -25.78
N PRO A 11 -43.52 -24.17 -25.62
CA PRO A 11 -42.99 -22.97 -24.95
C PRO A 11 -44.11 -22.26 -24.15
N LEU A 12 -44.15 -22.38 -22.82
CA LEU A 12 -45.16 -21.65 -22.05
C LEU A 12 -44.70 -20.20 -21.80
N ARG A 13 -44.93 -19.37 -22.83
CA ARG A 13 -45.12 -17.93 -22.67
C ARG A 13 -46.42 -17.71 -21.88
N ARG A 14 -46.30 -17.21 -20.66
CA ARG A 14 -47.30 -16.51 -19.81
C ARG A 14 -46.54 -16.26 -18.50
N ALA A 15 -46.54 -15.11 -17.86
CA ALA A 15 -47.11 -13.80 -18.10
C ALA A 15 -46.45 -12.89 -17.04
N VAL A 16 -46.20 -11.62 -17.38
CA VAL A 16 -46.50 -10.44 -16.55
C VAL A 16 -46.06 -10.53 -15.07
N ALA A 17 -44.88 -10.02 -14.74
CA ALA A 17 -44.63 -8.65 -14.28
C ALA A 17 -44.99 -8.42 -12.79
N ALA A 18 -44.11 -7.63 -12.14
CA ALA A 18 -44.25 -7.06 -10.80
C ALA A 18 -43.80 -8.06 -9.69
N VAL A 19 -42.91 -7.75 -8.75
CA VAL A 19 -42.86 -6.60 -7.84
C VAL A 19 -41.60 -6.79 -6.95
N LEU A 20 -40.87 -5.69 -6.66
CA LEU A 20 -39.98 -5.43 -5.51
C LEU A 20 -38.69 -6.27 -5.37
N VAL A 21 -37.52 -5.67 -5.62
CA VAL A 21 -36.74 -4.93 -4.59
C VAL A 21 -36.57 -5.74 -3.30
N ALA A 22 -35.53 -6.58 -3.28
CA ALA A 22 -34.87 -7.03 -2.07
C ALA A 22 -33.38 -6.73 -2.28
N LEU A 23 -32.89 -5.53 -1.95
CA LEU A 23 -32.40 -5.19 -0.61
C LEU A 23 -32.00 -6.43 0.22
N ALA A 24 -30.85 -6.98 -0.15
CA ALA A 24 -29.89 -7.50 0.83
C ALA A 24 -28.48 -7.40 0.22
N ALA A 25 -28.12 -6.17 -0.17
CA ALA A 25 -26.73 -5.75 -0.22
C ALA A 25 -26.20 -5.77 1.24
N ILE A 26 -25.79 -6.95 1.70
CA ILE A 26 -24.86 -7.10 2.82
C ILE A 26 -23.64 -7.83 2.26
N SER A 27 -23.13 -7.35 1.13
CA SER A 27 -21.71 -7.49 0.85
C SER A 27 -21.04 -6.53 1.81
N ALA A 28 -20.47 -7.11 2.86
CA ALA A 28 -19.71 -6.45 3.89
C ALA A 28 -18.99 -5.22 3.35
N ILE A 29 -19.52 -4.06 3.74
CA ILE A 29 -18.76 -2.82 3.78
C ILE A 29 -17.71 -3.08 4.86
N ALA A 30 -16.63 -3.78 4.50
CA ALA A 30 -15.36 -3.60 5.16
C ALA A 30 -15.05 -2.10 4.96
N GLY A 31 -15.33 -1.32 6.00
CA GLY A 31 -15.42 0.12 5.89
C GLY A 31 -14.14 0.74 5.30
N PRO A 32 -14.25 1.81 4.49
CA PRO A 32 -13.09 2.53 3.98
C PRO A 32 -12.39 3.40 5.04
N ALA A 33 -12.69 3.19 6.33
CA ALA A 33 -12.22 4.06 7.40
C ALA A 33 -10.79 3.77 7.89
N ARG A 34 -10.21 2.60 7.61
CA ARG A 34 -8.85 2.24 8.09
C ARG A 34 -7.74 2.31 7.05
N ALA A 35 -8.06 2.26 5.77
CA ALA A 35 -7.06 2.41 4.71
C ALA A 35 -6.67 3.88 4.46
N ALA A 36 -7.51 4.84 4.86
CA ALA A 36 -7.25 6.26 4.63
C ALA A 36 -6.22 6.88 5.59
N GLU A 37 -6.07 6.34 6.81
CA GLU A 37 -5.12 6.83 7.82
C GLU A 37 -3.70 6.22 7.68
N ALA A 38 -3.51 5.24 6.78
CA ALA A 38 -2.19 4.66 6.49
C ALA A 38 -1.33 5.53 5.56
N ASN A 39 -1.85 6.67 5.08
CA ASN A 39 -1.12 7.62 4.22
C ASN A 39 -0.48 8.76 5.02
N ASP A 40 0.22 8.43 6.12
CA ASP A 40 1.00 9.43 6.84
C ASP A 40 2.27 9.77 6.03
N PRO A 41 2.39 11.01 5.50
CA PRO A 41 3.48 11.37 4.59
C PRO A 41 4.84 11.36 5.28
N ASP A 42 4.86 11.60 6.59
CA ASP A 42 6.08 11.61 7.39
C ASP A 42 6.58 10.18 7.64
N LEU A 43 5.71 9.25 8.05
CA LEU A 43 6.06 7.83 8.18
C LEU A 43 6.47 7.24 6.83
N THR A 44 5.79 7.64 5.75
CA THR A 44 6.18 7.28 4.39
C THR A 44 7.59 7.75 4.07
N LEU A 45 7.90 9.01 4.35
CA LEU A 45 9.24 9.56 4.13
C LEU A 45 10.29 8.82 4.96
N LEU A 46 10.01 8.51 6.23
CA LEU A 46 10.93 7.78 7.11
C LEU A 46 11.26 6.39 6.56
N TYR A 47 10.26 5.64 6.10
CA TYR A 47 10.49 4.35 5.44
C TYR A 47 11.31 4.49 4.15
N ARG A 48 11.00 5.49 3.32
CA ARG A 48 11.79 5.75 2.10
C ARG A 48 13.25 6.07 2.43
N LEU A 49 13.52 6.82 3.50
CA LEU A 49 14.88 7.10 3.95
C LEU A 49 15.58 5.83 4.42
N ALA A 50 14.93 4.99 5.22
CA ALA A 50 15.48 3.72 5.69
C ALA A 50 15.82 2.79 4.50
N LEU A 51 14.86 2.58 3.60
CA LEU A 51 15.04 1.78 2.38
C LEU A 51 16.17 2.32 1.50
N SER A 52 16.30 3.63 1.36
CA SER A 52 17.38 4.23 0.55
C SER A 52 18.76 4.04 1.17
N ALA A 53 18.86 4.04 2.50
CA ALA A 53 20.11 3.75 3.18
C ALA A 53 20.57 2.32 2.90
N GLU A 54 19.64 1.37 2.92
CA GLU A 54 19.88 -0.05 2.64
C GLU A 54 20.15 -0.30 1.16
N MET A 55 19.23 0.07 0.27
CA MET A 55 19.25 -0.29 -1.14
C MET A 55 20.29 0.50 -1.94
N CYS A 56 20.49 1.78 -1.62
CA CYS A 56 21.43 2.64 -2.34
C CYS A 56 22.79 2.78 -1.66
N GLY A 57 22.95 2.22 -0.46
CA GLY A 57 24.16 2.42 0.36
C GLY A 57 24.39 3.89 0.73
N PHE A 58 23.32 4.69 0.80
CA PHE A 58 23.44 6.08 1.22
C PHE A 58 23.86 6.18 2.68
N THR A 59 24.76 7.11 2.98
CA THR A 59 25.36 7.20 4.31
C THR A 59 24.36 7.70 5.34
N VAL A 60 24.23 6.93 6.43
CA VAL A 60 23.52 7.28 7.65
C VAL A 60 24.42 7.01 8.85
N SER A 61 24.61 8.00 9.74
CA SER A 61 25.34 7.79 10.99
C SER A 61 24.49 7.03 12.01
N PRO A 62 25.09 6.36 13.01
CA PRO A 62 24.33 5.65 14.05
C PRO A 62 23.29 6.54 14.76
N LYS A 63 23.65 7.79 15.07
CA LYS A 63 22.74 8.75 15.73
C LYS A 63 21.59 9.19 14.82
N GLN A 64 21.82 9.27 13.51
CA GLN A 64 20.75 9.54 12.54
C GLN A 64 19.81 8.34 12.40
N ALA A 65 20.34 7.12 12.32
CA ALA A 65 19.54 5.90 12.26
C ALA A 65 18.67 5.75 13.52
N GLU A 66 19.22 6.00 14.70
CA GLU A 66 18.47 6.02 15.96
C GLU A 66 17.35 7.09 15.94
N GLY A 67 17.65 8.29 15.42
CA GLY A 67 16.67 9.36 15.28
C GLY A 67 15.51 8.98 14.36
N ILE A 68 15.81 8.38 13.21
CA ILE A 68 14.80 7.87 12.27
C ILE A 68 13.93 6.81 12.95
N GLY A 69 14.54 5.81 13.61
CA GLY A 69 13.80 4.75 14.29
C GLY A 69 12.86 5.28 15.38
N LYS A 70 13.33 6.23 16.21
CA LYS A 70 12.50 6.87 17.23
C LYS A 70 11.31 7.62 16.64
N ASP A 71 11.49 8.29 15.51
CA ASP A 71 10.40 9.00 14.84
C ASP A 71 9.43 8.04 14.15
N MET A 72 9.92 6.96 13.54
CA MET A 72 9.05 5.90 13.00
C MET A 72 8.17 5.31 14.09
N ASP A 73 8.77 4.90 15.20
CA ASP A 73 8.06 4.38 16.39
C ASP A 73 7.01 5.36 16.92
N ARG A 74 7.33 6.66 16.93
CA ARG A 74 6.41 7.72 17.35
C ARG A 74 5.20 7.81 16.41
N HIS A 75 5.42 7.74 15.10
CA HIS A 75 4.36 7.80 14.11
C HIS A 75 3.48 6.54 14.16
N ILE A 76 4.08 5.35 14.23
CA ILE A 76 3.36 4.07 14.38
C ILE A 76 2.45 4.10 15.62
N ARG A 77 2.98 4.53 16.78
CA ARG A 77 2.19 4.67 18.01
C ARG A 77 1.09 5.72 17.89
N ARG A 78 1.39 6.88 17.31
CA ARG A 78 0.41 7.99 17.14
C ARG A 78 -0.76 7.57 16.25
N LEU A 79 -0.47 6.84 15.19
CA LEU A 79 -1.47 6.32 14.23
C LEU A 79 -2.15 5.04 14.73
N ASN A 80 -1.68 4.49 15.87
CA ASN A 80 -2.16 3.22 16.41
C ASN A 80 -2.14 2.10 15.35
N LEU A 81 -1.07 2.05 14.56
CA LEU A 81 -0.87 0.99 13.57
C LEU A 81 -0.51 -0.30 14.30
N SER A 82 -1.11 -1.41 13.87
CA SER A 82 -0.63 -2.74 14.24
C SER A 82 0.70 -3.03 13.56
N ASP A 83 1.43 -4.04 14.06
CA ASP A 83 2.67 -4.49 13.42
C ASP A 83 2.40 -4.96 11.97
N ASP A 84 1.27 -5.64 11.74
CA ASP A 84 0.85 -6.08 10.40
C ASP A 84 0.55 -4.90 9.47
N ASP A 85 -0.10 -3.85 9.97
CA ASP A 85 -0.39 -2.65 9.17
C ASP A 85 0.89 -1.85 8.87
N ALA A 86 1.81 -1.78 9.83
CA ALA A 86 3.11 -1.13 9.66
C ALA A 86 3.98 -1.87 8.64
N ASP A 87 4.00 -3.20 8.68
CA ASP A 87 4.69 -4.06 7.71
C ASP A 87 4.04 -3.96 6.31
N ALA A 88 2.71 -3.95 6.23
CA ALA A 88 2.00 -3.74 4.97
C ALA A 88 2.33 -2.38 4.35
N LEU A 89 2.41 -1.32 5.16
CA LEU A 89 2.83 0.00 4.71
C LEU A 89 4.28 0.01 4.22
N TYR A 90 5.20 -0.61 4.97
CA TYR A 90 6.60 -0.76 4.56
C TYR A 90 6.72 -1.44 3.19
N LYS A 91 6.08 -2.60 3.02
CA LYS A 91 6.10 -3.38 1.77
C LYS A 91 5.50 -2.61 0.60
N LYS A 92 4.43 -1.85 0.85
CA LYS A 92 3.83 -0.97 -0.17
C LYS A 92 4.84 0.10 -0.61
N ILE A 93 5.51 0.77 0.33
CA ILE A 93 6.48 1.82 0.02
C ILE A 93 7.69 1.26 -0.72
N GLU A 94 8.19 0.10 -0.33
CA GLU A 94 9.24 -0.61 -1.04
C GLU A 94 8.84 -0.91 -2.49
N ALA A 95 7.63 -1.42 -2.71
CA ALA A 95 7.10 -1.68 -4.05
C ALA A 95 6.92 -0.39 -4.87
N ASP A 96 6.40 0.68 -4.25
CA ASP A 96 6.25 2.00 -4.89
C ASP A 96 7.62 2.55 -5.33
N MET A 97 8.65 2.44 -4.48
CA MET A 97 10.02 2.85 -4.81
C MET A 97 10.64 1.95 -5.89
N ALA A 98 10.40 0.65 -5.87
CA ALA A 98 10.85 -0.25 -6.92
C ALA A 98 10.23 0.13 -8.28
N ALA A 99 8.98 0.57 -8.29
CA ALA A 99 8.30 1.07 -9.50
C ALA A 99 8.87 2.42 -9.99
N GLU A 100 9.44 3.23 -9.11
CA GLU A 100 10.17 4.47 -9.46
C GLU A 100 11.56 4.22 -10.09
N ASP A 101 12.02 2.96 -10.10
CA ASP A 101 13.33 2.48 -10.58
C ASP A 101 14.49 2.78 -9.60
N TRP A 102 14.99 1.72 -8.97
CA TRP A 102 16.10 1.79 -8.00
C TRP A 102 17.38 2.39 -8.59
N ASP A 103 17.68 2.17 -9.87
CA ASP A 103 18.88 2.74 -10.49
C ASP A 103 18.80 4.27 -10.54
N LYS A 104 17.61 4.81 -10.79
CA LYS A 104 17.35 6.27 -10.78
C LYS A 104 17.34 6.83 -9.37
N LEU A 105 16.72 6.13 -8.42
CA LEU A 105 16.69 6.54 -7.01
C LEU A 105 18.10 6.56 -6.40
N CYS A 106 18.92 5.56 -6.72
CA CYS A 106 20.27 5.41 -6.20
C CYS A 106 21.33 6.23 -6.96
N ALA A 107 20.95 6.90 -8.06
CA ALA A 107 21.85 7.78 -8.79
C ALA A 107 22.37 8.91 -7.88
N LYS A 108 23.67 8.95 -7.62
CA LYS A 108 24.31 9.90 -6.69
C LYS A 108 24.03 11.38 -7.00
N SER A 109 23.86 11.72 -8.28
CA SER A 109 23.51 13.08 -8.74
C SER A 109 22.01 13.29 -8.97
N GLY A 110 21.19 12.27 -8.70
CA GLY A 110 19.74 12.29 -8.88
C GLY A 110 19.03 13.20 -7.90
N ALA A 111 17.77 13.52 -8.21
CA ALA A 111 16.93 14.37 -7.35
C ALA A 111 16.74 13.74 -5.97
N TRP A 112 16.47 12.42 -5.93
CA TRP A 112 16.26 11.71 -4.67
C TRP A 112 17.49 11.70 -3.76
N ALA A 113 18.70 11.46 -4.31
CA ALA A 113 19.94 11.49 -3.51
C ALA A 113 20.16 12.85 -2.82
N LYS A 114 19.83 13.96 -3.49
CA LYS A 114 19.88 15.30 -2.90
C LYS A 114 18.85 15.46 -1.79
N THR A 115 17.60 15.06 -2.06
CA THR A 115 16.53 15.07 -1.05
C THR A 115 16.90 14.22 0.17
N TYR A 116 17.43 13.01 -0.03
CA TYR A 116 17.90 12.15 1.04
C TYR A 116 18.92 12.87 1.94
N ALA A 117 19.96 13.47 1.34
CA ALA A 117 21.00 14.18 2.08
C ALA A 117 20.46 15.38 2.88
N GLU A 118 19.44 16.07 2.37
CA GLU A 118 18.76 17.16 3.08
C GLU A 118 17.90 16.65 4.25
N GLN A 119 17.17 15.56 4.04
CA GLN A 119 16.28 15.00 5.06
C GLN A 119 17.09 14.35 6.19
N ILE A 120 18.13 13.58 5.87
CA ILE A 120 18.93 12.85 6.87
C ILE A 120 19.63 13.78 7.87
N ARG A 121 19.93 15.02 7.46
CA ARG A 121 20.53 16.07 8.32
C ARG A 121 19.60 16.57 9.44
N LYS A 122 18.31 16.30 9.33
CA LYS A 122 17.33 16.66 10.39
C LYS A 122 17.43 15.71 11.58
N PHE A 123 17.96 14.50 11.35
CA PHE A 123 18.13 13.47 12.36
C PHE A 123 19.54 13.53 12.96
N GLY A 124 19.68 13.06 14.20
CA GLY A 124 20.98 12.95 14.89
C GLY A 124 21.50 14.24 15.53
N LYS A 125 20.66 15.25 15.74
CA LYS A 125 20.99 16.41 16.58
C LYS A 125 21.00 16.06 18.05
#